data_AF-V4P4Y0-F1
#
_entry.id   AF-V4P4Y0-F1
#
_cell.length_a   1.000
_cell.length_b   1.000
_cell.length_c   1.000
_cell.angle_alpha   90.00
_cell.angle_beta   90.00
_cell.angle_gamma   90.00
#
_symmetry.space_group_name_H-M   'P 1'
#
loop_
_entity.id
_entity.type
_entity.pdbx_description
1 polymer ?
#
loop_
_entity_poly.entity_id
_entity_poly.type
_entity_poly.pdbx_seq_one_letter_code
_entity_poly.pdbx_strand_id
1 'polypeptide(L)'
;MCLTTTPKLITALRTLMKEPGVAVTRAPTSLNAGNWAKEFLQGLHGLYGGTRLAAQELEGLVVDDDQRALWRADDLGRCYGARRLRDLGRRTVGRSAWRNRWANMARTAS
;
A
#
# COMPACT_ATOMS: atom_id res chain seq x y z
N MET A 1 20.82 -7.78 -17.37
CA MET A 1 19.82 -6.70 -17.18
C MET A 1 19.71 -6.42 -15.69
N CYS A 2 19.59 -5.15 -15.27
CA CYS A 2 19.46 -4.75 -13.87
C CYS A 2 18.21 -3.88 -13.71
N LEU A 3 17.44 -4.11 -12.64
CA LEU A 3 16.23 -3.36 -12.30
C LEU A 3 16.36 -2.79 -10.89
N THR A 4 15.99 -1.52 -10.72
CA THR A 4 15.88 -0.87 -9.41
C THR A 4 14.45 -0.39 -9.21
N THR A 5 13.88 -0.67 -8.04
CA THR A 5 12.51 -0.28 -7.71
C THR A 5 12.30 -0.21 -6.21
N THR A 6 11.40 0.67 -5.77
CA THR A 6 10.84 0.62 -4.41
C THR A 6 9.67 -0.36 -4.43
N PRO A 7 9.79 -1.53 -3.79
CA PRO A 7 9.08 -2.71 -4.26
C PRO A 7 7.64 -2.76 -3.78
N LYS A 8 6.70 -2.47 -4.69
CA LYS A 8 5.26 -2.65 -4.44
C LYS A 8 4.84 -4.12 -4.53
N LEU A 9 3.78 -4.46 -3.80
CA LEU A 9 3.18 -5.80 -3.77
C LEU A 9 2.40 -6.14 -5.07
N ILE A 10 3.08 -6.18 -6.23
CA ILE A 10 2.46 -6.56 -7.52
C ILE A 10 2.81 -8.00 -7.92
N THR A 11 1.89 -8.67 -8.63
CA THR A 11 2.08 -10.07 -9.06
C THR A 11 3.32 -10.24 -9.93
N ALA A 12 3.55 -9.34 -10.89
CA ALA A 12 4.71 -9.42 -11.79
C ALA A 12 6.05 -9.39 -11.03
N LEU A 13 6.19 -8.53 -10.02
CA LEU A 13 7.41 -8.46 -9.20
C LEU A 13 7.58 -9.71 -8.34
N ARG A 14 6.49 -10.23 -7.75
CA ARG A 14 6.53 -11.51 -7.01
C ARG A 14 6.95 -12.69 -7.89
N THR A 15 6.44 -12.75 -9.11
CA THR A 15 6.82 -13.79 -10.08
C THR A 15 8.30 -13.65 -10.43
N LEU A 16 8.73 -12.45 -10.84
CA LEU A 16 10.12 -12.18 -11.20
C LEU A 16 11.10 -12.55 -10.07
N MET A 17 10.79 -12.20 -8.83
CA MET A 17 11.65 -12.53 -7.67
C MET A 17 11.76 -14.04 -7.39
N LYS A 18 10.86 -14.87 -7.94
CA LYS A 18 10.87 -16.33 -7.81
C LYS A 18 11.50 -17.02 -9.01
N GLU A 19 11.81 -16.29 -10.08
CA GLU A 19 12.40 -16.88 -11.29
C GLU A 19 13.82 -17.40 -11.03
N PRO A 20 14.17 -18.60 -11.54
CA PRO A 20 15.53 -19.12 -11.43
C PRO A 20 16.56 -18.16 -12.01
N GLY A 21 17.64 -17.93 -11.26
CA GLY A 21 18.74 -17.05 -11.70
C GLY A 21 18.54 -15.56 -11.39
N VAL A 22 17.42 -15.16 -10.77
CA VAL A 22 17.25 -13.77 -10.29
C VAL A 22 17.93 -13.60 -8.94
N ALA A 23 18.91 -12.70 -8.89
CA ALA A 23 19.50 -12.22 -7.64
C ALA A 23 18.74 -10.98 -7.14
N VAL A 24 18.38 -10.96 -5.86
CA VAL A 24 17.69 -9.84 -5.22
C VAL A 24 18.60 -9.23 -4.15
N THR A 25 18.87 -7.93 -4.28
CA THR A 25 19.59 -7.15 -3.27
C THR A 25 18.66 -6.09 -2.69
N ARG A 26 18.79 -5.80 -1.39
CA ARG A 26 18.03 -4.74 -0.71
C ARG A 26 18.97 -3.66 -0.19
N ALA A 27 18.51 -2.42 -0.23
CA ALA A 27 19.24 -1.25 0.22
C ALA A 27 18.36 -0.42 1.17
N PRO A 28 18.15 -0.88 2.42
CA PRO A 28 17.45 -0.08 3.41
C PRO A 28 18.18 1.24 3.67
N THR A 29 17.42 2.26 4.06
CA THR A 29 17.92 3.62 4.30
C THR A 29 19.01 3.64 5.37
N SER A 30 18.91 2.75 6.36
CA SER A 30 19.89 2.58 7.45
C SER A 30 21.29 2.19 6.96
N LEU A 31 21.42 1.45 5.84
CA LEU A 31 22.73 1.10 5.28
C LEU A 31 23.49 2.31 4.75
N ASN A 32 22.79 3.36 4.35
CA ASN A 32 23.39 4.59 3.84
C ASN A 32 23.52 5.68 4.90
N ALA A 33 23.12 5.43 6.16
CA ALA A 33 22.95 6.46 7.18
C ALA A 33 24.18 7.36 7.41
N GLY A 34 25.39 6.83 7.24
CA GLY A 34 26.64 7.60 7.37
C GLY A 34 26.79 8.75 6.36
N ASN A 35 26.03 8.72 5.25
CA ASN A 35 26.02 9.76 4.23
C ASN A 35 24.86 10.75 4.36
N TRP A 36 24.03 10.64 5.40
CA TRP A 36 22.86 11.51 5.61
C TRP A 36 22.99 12.34 6.88
N ALA A 37 22.39 13.53 6.85
CA ALA A 37 22.19 14.32 8.06
C ALA A 37 21.24 13.59 9.03
N LYS A 38 21.52 13.68 10.32
CA LYS A 38 20.73 13.00 11.36
C LYS A 38 19.29 13.49 11.38
N GLU A 39 19.08 14.79 11.18
CA GLU A 39 17.79 15.46 11.15
C GLU A 39 16.93 14.96 9.98
N PHE A 40 17.56 14.65 8.84
CA PHE A 40 16.87 14.08 7.70
C PHE A 40 16.33 12.68 7.99
N LEU A 41 17.15 11.81 8.59
CA LEU A 41 16.74 10.47 9.01
C LEU A 41 15.63 10.51 10.07
N GLN A 42 15.71 11.45 11.02
CA GLN A 42 14.66 11.68 12.00
C GLN A 42 13.35 12.13 11.33
N GLY A 43 13.42 13.04 10.35
CA GLY A 43 12.27 13.47 9.57
C GLY A 43 11.60 12.31 8.82
N LEU A 44 12.38 11.45 8.16
CA LEU A 44 11.85 10.25 7.48
C LEU A 44 11.14 9.31 8.46
N HIS A 45 11.74 9.03 9.63
CA HIS A 45 11.10 8.20 10.65
C HIS A 45 9.87 8.87 11.25
N GLY A 46 9.84 10.20 11.38
CA GLY A 46 8.64 10.92 11.83
C GLY A 46 7.48 10.84 10.84
N LEU A 47 7.77 10.86 9.53
CA LEU A 47 6.77 10.78 8.47
C LEU A 47 6.25 9.37 8.22
N TYR A 48 7.14 8.38 8.22
CA TYR A 48 6.81 7.02 7.76
C TYR A 48 6.91 5.95 8.85
N GLY A 49 7.63 6.21 9.94
CA GLY A 49 7.94 5.22 10.97
C GLY A 49 6.70 4.52 11.53
N GLY A 50 6.82 3.21 11.78
CA GLY A 50 5.71 2.39 12.30
C GLY A 50 4.58 2.12 11.30
N THR A 51 4.65 2.63 10.07
CA THR A 51 3.66 2.35 9.03
C THR A 51 4.07 1.17 8.16
N ARG A 52 3.10 0.53 7.50
CA ARG A 52 3.38 -0.44 6.41
C ARG A 52 4.20 0.19 5.28
N LEU A 53 4.01 1.48 5.02
CA LEU A 53 4.72 2.19 3.96
C LEU A 53 6.21 2.33 4.29
N ALA A 54 6.60 2.50 5.57
CA ALA A 54 8.01 2.50 5.95
C ALA A 54 8.74 1.20 5.61
N ALA A 55 8.11 0.04 5.75
CA ALA A 55 8.75 -1.21 5.35
C ALA A 55 9.05 -1.23 3.83
N GLN A 56 8.23 -0.58 3.01
CA GLN A 56 8.49 -0.46 1.58
C GLN A 56 9.53 0.62 1.27
N GLU A 57 9.31 1.84 1.76
CA GLU A 57 10.07 3.03 1.37
C GLU A 57 11.40 3.16 2.12
N LEU A 58 11.47 2.74 3.38
CA LEU A 58 12.69 2.82 4.20
C LEU A 58 13.49 1.53 4.19
N GLU A 59 12.81 0.37 4.26
CA GLU A 59 13.48 -0.93 4.36
C GLU A 59 13.60 -1.67 3.02
N GLY A 60 12.94 -1.18 1.97
CA GLY A 60 12.95 -1.83 0.65
C GLY A 60 12.32 -3.22 0.67
N LEU A 61 11.32 -3.47 1.52
CA LEU A 61 10.64 -4.75 1.68
C LEU A 61 9.34 -4.79 0.88
N VAL A 62 9.06 -5.97 0.31
CA VAL A 62 7.72 -6.26 -0.22
C VAL A 62 6.84 -6.66 0.96
N VAL A 63 5.88 -5.81 1.31
CA VAL A 63 4.96 -6.05 2.43
C VAL A 63 3.74 -6.84 1.95
N ASP A 64 3.61 -8.09 2.39
CA ASP A 64 2.46 -8.94 2.04
C ASP A 64 1.19 -8.57 2.82
N ASP A 65 0.05 -9.17 2.49
CA ASP A 65 -1.22 -8.97 3.17
C ASP A 65 -1.12 -9.34 4.67
N ASP A 66 -1.71 -8.52 5.55
CA ASP A 66 -1.63 -8.76 7.00
C ASP A 66 -2.44 -10.02 7.34
N GLN A 67 -1.83 -11.01 8.00
CA GLN A 67 -2.55 -12.22 8.41
C GLN A 67 -3.73 -11.95 9.35
N ARG A 68 -3.77 -10.77 9.99
CA ARG A 68 -4.87 -10.29 10.84
C ARG A 68 -5.88 -9.43 10.11
N ALA A 69 -5.73 -9.20 8.79
CA ALA A 69 -6.72 -8.49 8.01
C ALA A 69 -8.07 -9.21 8.11
N LEU A 70 -9.14 -8.45 8.39
CA LEU A 70 -10.51 -8.97 8.44
C LEU A 70 -10.96 -9.52 7.07
N TRP A 71 -10.43 -8.97 5.99
CA TRP A 71 -10.69 -9.41 4.63
C TRP A 71 -9.37 -9.61 3.90
N ARG A 72 -9.13 -10.82 3.40
CA ARG A 72 -7.97 -11.13 2.58
C ARG A 72 -8.24 -10.73 1.13
N ALA A 73 -7.19 -10.39 0.39
CA ALA A 73 -7.29 -10.11 -1.04
C ALA A 73 -7.97 -11.25 -1.83
N ASP A 74 -7.67 -12.51 -1.49
CA ASP A 74 -8.28 -13.69 -2.13
C ASP A 74 -9.78 -13.80 -1.86
N ASP A 75 -10.23 -13.47 -0.65
CA ASP A 75 -11.65 -13.50 -0.28
C ASP A 75 -12.43 -12.44 -1.05
N LEU A 76 -11.86 -11.24 -1.18
CA LEU A 76 -12.42 -10.18 -2.01
C LEU A 76 -12.47 -10.58 -3.50
N GLY A 77 -11.43 -11.25 -3.99
CA GLY A 77 -11.37 -11.77 -5.36
C GLY A 77 -12.49 -12.77 -5.65
N ARG A 78 -12.81 -13.66 -4.70
CA ARG A 78 -13.94 -14.61 -4.82
C ARG A 78 -15.30 -13.92 -4.87
N CYS A 79 -15.45 -12.80 -4.16
CA CYS A 79 -16.69 -12.01 -4.16
C CYS A 79 -16.78 -11.03 -5.34
N TYR A 80 -15.67 -10.75 -6.01
CA TYR A 80 -15.61 -9.77 -7.09
C TYR A 80 -16.47 -10.24 -8.28
N GLY A 81 -17.51 -9.47 -8.60
CA GLY A 81 -18.44 -9.82 -9.69
C GLY A 81 -19.44 -10.92 -9.36
N ALA A 82 -19.50 -11.41 -8.11
CA ALA A 82 -20.51 -12.35 -7.64
C ALA A 82 -21.88 -11.65 -7.54
N ARG A 83 -22.52 -11.39 -8.69
CA ARG A 83 -23.90 -10.94 -8.74
C ARG A 83 -24.82 -12.15 -8.85
N ARG A 84 -25.29 -12.63 -7.70
CA ARG A 84 -26.57 -13.35 -7.66
C ARG A 84 -27.36 -12.93 -6.43
N LEU A 85 -28.09 -11.85 -6.62
CA LEU A 85 -29.19 -11.46 -5.76
C LEU A 85 -30.39 -11.35 -6.70
N ARG A 86 -30.98 -12.50 -7.04
CA ARG A 86 -32.40 -12.51 -7.42
C ARG A 86 -33.10 -12.12 -6.13
N ASP A 87 -33.82 -11.00 -6.20
CA ASP A 87 -34.53 -10.35 -5.10
C ASP A 87 -33.65 -9.51 -4.17
N LEU A 88 -33.54 -8.21 -4.49
CA LEU A 88 -33.15 -7.22 -3.48
C LEU A 88 -34.10 -6.02 -3.51
N GLY A 89 -35.01 -6.06 -2.55
CA GLY A 89 -35.67 -4.86 -2.02
C GLY A 89 -34.67 -3.96 -1.30
N ARG A 90 -34.86 -2.65 -1.50
CA ARG A 90 -34.17 -1.49 -0.92
C ARG A 90 -32.65 -1.39 -1.17
N ARG A 91 -32.27 -0.38 -1.97
CA ARG A 91 -30.87 0.04 -2.17
C ARG A 91 -30.43 0.95 -1.01
N THR A 92 -29.30 0.65 -0.40
CA THR A 92 -28.65 1.51 0.60
C THR A 92 -27.35 2.05 0.00
N VAL A 93 -27.15 3.36 0.09
CA VAL A 93 -25.90 4.02 -0.36
C VAL A 93 -25.18 4.53 0.88
N GLY A 94 -23.98 4.02 1.15
CA GLY A 94 -23.09 4.55 2.19
C GLY A 94 -22.45 5.86 1.74
N ARG A 95 -22.43 6.88 2.60
CA ARG A 95 -21.70 8.13 2.39
C ARG A 95 -20.50 8.18 3.31
N SER A 96 -19.30 8.36 2.77
CA SER A 96 -18.09 8.58 3.55
C SER A 96 -17.92 10.07 3.89
N ALA A 97 -17.34 10.36 5.05
CA ALA A 97 -17.12 11.72 5.57
C ALA A 97 -16.32 12.63 4.62
N TRP A 98 -15.48 12.04 3.77
CA TRP A 98 -14.73 12.74 2.74
C TRP A 98 -15.62 13.48 1.73
N ARG A 99 -16.75 12.89 1.29
CA ARG A 99 -17.68 13.58 0.36
C ARG A 99 -18.34 14.80 1.00
N ASN A 100 -18.57 14.80 2.31
CA ASN A 100 -19.17 15.94 3.00
C ASN A 100 -18.18 17.10 3.13
N ARG A 101 -16.88 16.81 3.29
CA ARG A 101 -15.82 17.82 3.39
C ARG A 101 -15.65 18.60 2.08
N TRP A 102 -15.63 17.90 0.94
CA TRP A 102 -15.58 18.53 -0.39
C TRP A 102 -16.83 19.35 -0.71
N ALA A 103 -18.02 18.83 -0.38
CA ALA A 103 -19.28 19.54 -0.56
C ALA A 103 -19.37 20.81 0.31
N ASN A 104 -18.75 20.81 1.49
CA ASN A 104 -18.65 22.02 2.32
C ASN A 104 -17.64 23.03 1.77
N MET A 105 -16.45 22.59 1.34
CA MET A 105 -15.46 23.48 0.70
C MET A 105 -16.03 24.18 -0.54
N ALA A 106 -16.80 23.47 -1.37
CA ALA A 106 -17.44 24.06 -2.55
C ALA A 106 -18.54 25.09 -2.21
N ARG A 107 -19.17 24.99 -1.03
CA ARG A 107 -20.20 25.93 -0.57
C ARG A 107 -19.64 27.17 0.11
N THR A 108 -18.46 27.07 0.72
CA THR A 108 -17.78 28.21 1.37
C THR A 108 -16.95 29.05 0.40
N ALA A 109 -16.95 28.70 -0.89
CA ALA A 109 -16.23 29.40 -1.97
C ALA A 109 -17.17 30.23 -2.88
N SER A 110 -18.41 30.47 -2.47
CA SER A 110 -19.39 31.39 -3.09
C SER A 110 -19.81 32.42 -2.06
#